data_AF-A0A8J7AV43-F1
#
_entry.id   AF-A0A8J7AV43-F1
#
_cell.length_a   1.000
_cell.length_b   1.000
_cell.length_c   1.000
_cell.angle_alpha   90.00
_cell.angle_beta   90.00
_cell.angle_gamma   90.00
#
_symmetry.space_group_name_H-M   'P 1'
#
loop_
_entity.id
_entity.type
_entity.pdbx_description
1 polymer ?
#
loop_
_entity_poly.entity_id
_entity_poly.type
_entity_poly.pdbx_seq_one_letter_code
_entity_poly.pdbx_strand_id
1 'polypeptide(L)'
;MFKLSAKFFAALATLVALVLISLQSVQARSVLSETPDIDALNQSTLVATAPAPPDLVPAVLGGRPVYVLYVTQAADTVLIRCYPGYEPTITVRAMGSNPNADTQREGVMTCRPSA
;
A
#
# COMPACT_ATOMS: atom_id res chain seq x y z
N MET A 1 -51.51 -12.52 33.40
CA MET A 1 -50.98 -11.14 33.29
C MET A 1 -49.85 -10.98 34.30
N PHE A 2 -48.59 -11.13 33.87
CA PHE A 2 -47.44 -10.96 34.76
C PHE A 2 -47.21 -9.46 35.04
N LYS A 3 -47.50 -9.02 36.26
CA LYS A 3 -47.07 -7.70 36.76
C LYS A 3 -45.57 -7.77 37.02
N LEU A 4 -44.77 -7.65 35.96
CA LEU A 4 -43.33 -7.50 36.07
C LEU A 4 -43.04 -6.16 36.76
N SER A 5 -42.55 -6.25 38.00
CA SER A 5 -42.07 -5.13 38.79
C SER A 5 -41.04 -4.32 38.00
N ALA A 6 -41.16 -2.99 38.00
CA ALA A 6 -40.24 -2.08 37.32
C ALA A 6 -38.76 -2.31 37.70
N LYS A 7 -38.50 -2.87 38.90
CA LYS A 7 -37.17 -3.26 39.37
C LYS A 7 -36.55 -4.40 38.55
N PHE A 8 -37.38 -5.30 38.02
CA PHE A 8 -36.94 -6.43 37.19
C PHE A 8 -36.51 -5.96 35.80
N PHE A 9 -37.25 -5.01 35.22
CA PHE A 9 -36.87 -4.38 33.94
C PHE A 9 -35.58 -3.56 34.07
N ALA A 10 -35.41 -2.82 35.16
CA ALA A 10 -34.18 -2.06 35.41
C ALA A 10 -32.96 -2.99 35.55
N ALA A 11 -33.09 -4.11 36.28
CA ALA A 11 -32.01 -5.09 36.43
C ALA A 11 -31.67 -5.82 35.11
N LEU A 12 -32.68 -6.09 34.28
CA LEU A 12 -32.44 -6.71 32.97
C LEU A 12 -31.72 -5.74 32.02
N ALA A 13 -32.12 -4.47 32.03
CA ALA A 13 -31.51 -3.44 31.18
C ALA A 13 -30.02 -3.20 31.52
N THR A 14 -29.66 -3.20 32.80
CA THR A 14 -28.25 -3.06 33.21
C THR A 14 -27.41 -4.26 32.81
N LEU A 15 -27.97 -5.47 32.92
CA LEU A 15 -27.27 -6.70 32.54
C LEU A 15 -27.06 -6.78 31.02
N VAL A 16 -28.05 -6.37 30.23
CA VAL A 16 -27.93 -6.26 28.77
C VAL A 16 -26.90 -5.20 28.36
N ALA A 17 -26.89 -4.04 29.02
CA ALA A 17 -25.89 -3.00 28.75
C ALA A 17 -24.46 -3.48 29.05
N LEU A 18 -24.26 -4.21 30.16
CA LEU A 18 -22.96 -4.77 30.52
C LEU A 18 -22.46 -5.80 29.50
N VAL A 19 -23.36 -6.65 29.00
CA VAL A 19 -23.06 -7.63 27.95
C VAL A 19 -22.71 -6.94 26.63
N LEU A 20 -23.43 -5.89 26.23
CA LEU A 20 -23.11 -5.15 25.01
C LEU A 20 -21.75 -4.45 25.08
N ILE A 21 -21.40 -3.86 26.23
CA ILE A 21 -20.10 -3.19 26.44
C ILE A 21 -18.94 -4.19 26.41
N SER A 22 -19.14 -5.38 27.01
CA SER A 22 -18.12 -6.45 26.97
C SER A 22 -17.97 -7.08 25.59
N LEU A 23 -19.02 -7.11 24.78
CA LEU A 23 -18.93 -7.60 23.39
C LEU A 23 -18.18 -6.62 22.46
N GLN A 24 -18.36 -5.30 22.67
CA GLN A 24 -17.63 -4.28 21.90
C GLN A 24 -16.11 -4.34 22.10
N SER A 25 -15.65 -4.78 23.28
CA SER A 25 -14.21 -4.90 23.58
C SER A 25 -13.55 -6.10 22.91
N VAL A 26 -14.32 -7.11 22.52
CA VAL A 26 -13.83 -8.28 21.76
C VAL A 26 -13.71 -7.94 20.26
N GLN A 27 -14.60 -7.12 19.73
CA GLN A 27 -14.61 -6.78 18.30
C GLN A 27 -13.56 -5.74 17.90
N ALA A 28 -13.11 -4.90 18.84
CA ALA A 28 -12.13 -3.83 18.59
C ALA A 28 -10.66 -4.30 18.52
N ARG A 29 -10.35 -5.60 18.68
CA ARG A 29 -8.96 -6.10 18.75
C ARG A 29 -8.47 -6.94 17.57
N SER A 30 -9.20 -7.06 16.46
CA SER A 30 -8.76 -7.88 15.31
C SER A 30 -8.07 -7.13 14.15
N VAL A 31 -7.69 -5.85 14.32
CA VAL A 31 -7.05 -5.07 13.24
C VAL A 31 -5.54 -4.86 13.47
N LEU A 32 -4.98 -5.31 14.60
CA LEU A 32 -3.58 -5.02 14.96
C LEU A 32 -2.76 -6.22 15.42
N SER A 33 -3.14 -7.43 14.99
CA SER A 33 -2.35 -8.64 15.24
C SER A 33 -2.12 -9.42 13.95
N GLU A 34 -1.75 -8.71 12.90
CA GLU A 34 -0.88 -9.30 11.88
C GLU A 34 0.51 -8.75 12.18
N THR A 35 1.21 -9.44 13.09
CA THR A 35 2.66 -9.35 13.09
C THR A 35 3.07 -9.98 11.76
N PRO A 36 3.65 -9.23 10.81
CA PRO A 36 4.14 -9.85 9.60
C PRO A 36 5.13 -10.92 10.02
N ASP A 37 4.87 -12.14 9.60
CA ASP A 37 5.68 -13.32 9.87
C ASP A 37 7.11 -13.02 9.38
N ILE A 38 8.01 -12.64 10.30
CA ILE A 38 9.37 -12.20 9.97
C ILE A 38 10.19 -13.37 9.39
N ASP A 39 9.71 -14.60 9.54
CA ASP A 39 10.31 -15.80 8.91
C ASP A 39 10.00 -15.92 7.40
N ALA A 40 9.00 -15.19 6.88
CA ALA A 40 8.78 -15.06 5.43
C ALA A 40 9.79 -14.10 4.75
N LEU A 41 10.62 -13.40 5.54
CA LEU A 41 11.64 -12.45 5.09
C LEU A 41 12.95 -13.12 4.66
N ASN A 42 12.94 -14.43 4.40
CA ASN A 42 13.98 -15.15 3.66
C ASN A 42 14.04 -14.80 2.17
N GLN A 43 13.32 -13.75 1.76
CA GLN A 43 13.66 -13.04 0.54
C GLN A 43 14.96 -12.26 0.78
N SER A 44 16.08 -12.91 0.44
CA SER A 44 17.33 -12.24 0.05
C SER A 44 17.12 -11.42 -1.24
N THR A 45 16.08 -10.61 -1.29
CA THR A 45 16.00 -9.50 -2.22
C THR A 45 16.73 -8.39 -1.51
N LEU A 46 18.04 -8.29 -1.79
CA LEU A 46 18.81 -7.09 -1.55
C LEU A 46 18.07 -5.95 -2.26
N VAL A 47 17.11 -5.32 -1.58
CA VAL A 47 16.62 -4.01 -1.98
C VAL A 47 17.85 -3.14 -1.86
N ALA A 48 18.41 -2.70 -2.98
CA ALA A 48 19.60 -1.88 -3.02
C ALA A 48 19.33 -0.62 -2.16
N THR A 49 19.77 -0.64 -0.90
CA THR A 49 19.66 0.49 0.00
C THR A 49 20.76 1.46 -0.38
N ALA A 50 20.50 2.30 -1.38
CA ALA A 50 21.36 3.42 -1.70
C ALA A 50 21.47 4.34 -0.45
N PRO A 51 22.64 4.91 -0.16
CA PRO A 51 22.85 5.75 1.02
C PRO A 51 22.04 7.06 0.99
N ALA A 52 21.53 7.43 -0.18
CA ALA A 52 20.67 8.57 -0.41
C ALA A 52 19.55 8.20 -1.39
N PRO A 53 18.37 8.84 -1.30
CA PRO A 53 17.35 8.69 -2.32
C PRO A 53 17.90 9.09 -3.69
N PRO A 54 17.50 8.41 -4.78
CA PRO A 54 17.99 8.74 -6.09
C PRO A 54 17.45 10.11 -6.55
N ASP A 55 18.31 10.89 -7.18
CA ASP A 55 17.95 12.18 -7.73
C ASP A 55 17.08 12.02 -8.98
N LEU A 56 15.97 12.75 -9.00
CA LEU A 56 15.10 12.84 -10.16
C LEU A 56 15.54 14.01 -11.04
N VAL A 57 15.83 13.72 -12.31
CA VAL A 57 16.30 14.73 -13.27
C VAL A 57 15.12 15.28 -14.06
N PRO A 58 14.90 16.61 -14.09
CA PRO A 58 13.88 17.22 -14.94
C PRO A 58 14.16 16.95 -16.43
N ALA A 59 13.12 16.59 -17.18
CA ALA A 59 13.20 16.40 -18.62
C ALA A 59 11.88 16.79 -19.31
N VAL A 60 11.87 16.79 -20.65
CA VAL A 60 10.67 17.02 -21.46
C VAL A 60 10.46 15.83 -22.38
N LEU A 61 9.29 15.20 -22.28
CA LEU A 61 8.93 13.99 -23.01
C LEU A 61 7.60 14.19 -23.72
N GLY A 62 7.62 14.15 -25.06
CA GLY A 62 6.43 14.48 -25.86
C GLY A 62 5.88 15.89 -25.59
N GLY A 63 6.75 16.85 -25.29
CA GLY A 63 6.38 18.24 -24.97
C GLY A 63 5.85 18.45 -23.54
N ARG A 64 5.83 17.41 -22.69
CA ARG A 64 5.38 17.51 -21.30
C ARG A 64 6.57 17.43 -20.34
N PRO A 65 6.63 18.29 -19.30
CA PRO A 65 7.66 18.19 -18.28
C PRO A 65 7.47 16.90 -17.47
N VAL A 66 8.57 16.18 -17.26
CA VAL A 66 8.63 14.93 -16.50
C VAL A 66 9.88 14.92 -15.60
N TYR A 67 9.90 14.01 -14.65
CA TYR A 67 11.06 13.71 -13.83
C TYR A 67 11.55 12.30 -14.14
N VAL A 68 12.84 12.17 -14.46
CA VAL A 68 13.45 10.92 -14.90
C VAL A 68 14.31 10.36 -13.78
N LEU A 69 14.06 9.10 -13.44
CA LEU A 69 14.93 8.28 -12.61
C LEU A 69 15.83 7.45 -13.54
N TYR A 70 17.15 7.65 -13.48
CA TYR A 70 18.10 6.82 -14.22
C TYR A 70 18.49 5.59 -13.41
N VAL A 71 18.26 4.42 -14.00
CA VAL A 71 18.70 3.13 -13.47
C VAL A 71 19.82 2.63 -14.37
N THR A 72 21.03 2.50 -13.83
CA THR A 72 22.24 2.30 -14.64
C THR A 72 22.86 0.92 -14.46
N GLN A 73 22.52 0.19 -13.41
CA GLN A 73 23.05 -1.16 -13.17
C GLN A 73 21.99 -2.22 -13.48
N ALA A 74 22.43 -3.33 -14.07
CA ALA A 74 21.54 -4.42 -14.49
C ALA A 74 20.82 -5.12 -13.32
N ALA A 75 21.34 -5.00 -12.10
CA ALA A 75 20.78 -5.61 -10.90
C ALA A 75 19.98 -4.62 -10.02
N ASP A 76 19.86 -3.36 -10.43
CA ASP A 76 19.14 -2.36 -9.65
C ASP A 76 17.64 -2.71 -9.58
N THR A 77 17.11 -2.76 -8.36
CA THR A 77 15.68 -2.99 -8.11
C THR A 77 15.07 -1.72 -7.56
N VAL A 78 14.03 -1.20 -8.23
CA VAL A 78 13.31 0.00 -7.78
C VAL A 78 11.99 -0.40 -7.14
N LEU A 79 11.85 -0.14 -5.85
CA LEU A 79 10.58 -0.28 -5.14
C LEU A 79 9.72 0.96 -5.35
N ILE A 80 8.50 0.78 -5.83
CA ILE A 80 7.57 1.89 -6.07
C ILE A 80 6.26 1.62 -5.33
N ARG A 81 5.77 2.62 -4.61
CA ARG A 81 4.54 2.54 -3.80
C ARG A 81 3.53 3.54 -4.32
N CYS A 82 2.35 3.03 -4.67
CA CYS A 82 1.17 3.86 -4.95
C CYS A 82 0.36 4.06 -3.66
N TYR A 83 -0.44 5.12 -3.62
CA TYR A 83 -1.37 5.34 -2.51
C TYR A 83 -2.44 4.23 -2.45
N PRO A 84 -3.07 4.00 -1.28
CA PRO A 84 -4.14 3.01 -1.14
C PRO A 84 -5.23 3.16 -2.21
N GLY A 85 -5.68 2.04 -2.77
CA GLY A 85 -6.65 2.01 -3.87
C GLY A 85 -6.05 2.22 -5.26
N TYR A 86 -4.71 2.31 -5.37
CA TYR A 86 -4.00 2.38 -6.64
C TYR A 86 -2.89 1.32 -6.72
N GLU A 87 -2.66 0.81 -7.93
CA GLU A 87 -1.62 -0.14 -8.25
C GLU A 87 -0.60 0.41 -9.25
N PRO A 88 0.68 0.06 -9.06
CA PRO A 88 1.75 0.42 -9.98
C PRO A 88 1.60 -0.28 -11.34
N THR A 89 1.67 0.49 -12.42
CA THR A 89 1.72 -0.06 -13.80
C THR A 89 2.89 0.53 -14.56
N ILE A 90 3.62 -0.31 -15.28
CA ILE A 90 4.79 0.10 -16.08
C ILE A 90 4.52 -0.12 -17.56
N THR A 91 4.81 0.89 -18.38
CA THR A 91 4.86 0.76 -19.85
C THR A 91 6.28 0.97 -20.31
N VAL A 92 6.87 -0.02 -20.98
CA VAL A 92 8.22 0.07 -21.55
C VAL A 92 8.15 0.47 -23.01
N ARG A 93 8.97 1.44 -23.41
CA ARG A 93 9.08 1.90 -24.79
C ARG A 93 10.51 2.29 -25.14
N ALA A 94 10.76 2.59 -26.40
CA ALA A 94 12.04 3.12 -26.85
C ALA A 94 12.26 4.53 -26.28
N MET A 95 13.51 4.83 -25.87
CA MET A 95 13.83 6.12 -25.28
C MET A 95 13.55 7.28 -26.25
N GLY A 96 12.93 8.35 -25.75
CA GLY A 96 12.62 9.54 -26.55
C GLY A 96 11.63 9.30 -27.69
N SER A 97 10.83 8.23 -27.62
CA SER A 97 9.89 7.82 -28.68
C SER A 97 10.58 7.52 -30.03
N ASN A 98 11.88 7.24 -30.04
CA ASN A 98 12.60 6.87 -31.25
C ASN A 98 12.54 5.35 -31.46
N PRO A 99 11.81 4.84 -32.47
CA PRO A 99 11.67 3.41 -32.70
C PRO A 99 12.98 2.71 -33.09
N ASN A 100 14.01 3.46 -33.50
CA ASN A 100 15.34 2.96 -33.87
C ASN A 100 16.36 3.08 -32.74
N ALA A 101 15.94 3.36 -31.50
CA ALA A 101 16.84 3.35 -30.36
C ALA A 101 17.16 1.90 -29.97
N ASP A 102 18.17 1.32 -30.61
CA ASP A 102 18.48 -0.12 -30.53
C ASP A 102 18.95 -0.60 -29.14
N THR A 103 19.30 0.30 -28.21
CA THR A 103 19.94 -0.06 -26.94
C THR A 103 19.31 0.57 -25.70
N GLN A 104 18.61 1.71 -25.83
CA GLN A 104 18.10 2.46 -24.69
C GLN A 104 16.56 2.42 -24.66
N ARG A 105 16.03 1.85 -23.57
CA ARG A 105 14.59 1.79 -23.30
C ARG A 105 14.25 2.66 -22.10
N GLU A 106 13.03 3.18 -22.09
CA GLU A 106 12.48 3.93 -20.97
C GLU A 106 11.19 3.25 -20.47
N GLY A 107 11.00 3.23 -19.16
CA GLY A 107 9.77 2.77 -18.52
C GLY A 107 9.00 3.97 -17.97
N VAL A 108 7.73 4.12 -18.34
CA VAL A 108 6.84 5.08 -17.68
C VAL A 108 6.01 4.34 -16.65
N MET A 109 6.18 4.74 -15.41
CA MET A 109 5.45 4.22 -14.26
C MET A 109 4.23 5.11 -13.96
N THR A 110 3.05 4.52 -13.86
CA THR A 110 1.82 5.21 -13.46
C THR A 110 1.06 4.43 -12.40
N CYS A 111 0.50 5.12 -11.41
CA CYS A 111 -0.44 4.53 -10.46
C CYS A 111 -1.85 4.58 -11.03
N ARG A 112 -2.48 3.43 -11.25
CA ARG A 112 -3.86 3.32 -11.74
C ARG A 112 -4.77 2.79 -10.64
N PRO A 113 -6.07 3.12 -10.62
CA PRO A 113 -6.98 2.54 -9.63
C PRO A 113 -6.90 1.02 -9.64
N SER A 114 -6.82 0.42 -8.46
CA SER A 114 -6.96 -1.03 -8.29
C SER A 114 -8.34 -1.45 -8.78
N ALA A 115 -8.40 -2.51 -9.59
CA ALA A 115 -9.63 -2.99 -10.21
C ALA A 115 -10.59 -3.65 -9.20
#